data_AF-A0A7V0S1W4-F1
#
_entry.id   AF-A0A7V0S1W4-F1
#
_cell.length_a   1.000
_cell.length_b   1.000
_cell.length_c   1.000
_cell.angle_alpha   90.00
_cell.angle_beta   90.00
_cell.angle_gamma   90.00
#
_symmetry.space_group_name_H-M   'P 1'
#
loop_
_entity.id
_entity.type
_entity.pdbx_description
1 polymer ?
#
loop_
_entity_poly.entity_id
_entity_poly.type
_entity_poly.pdbx_seq_one_letter_code
_entity_poly.pdbx_strand_id
1 'polypeptide(L)'
;AMLGLLAKTGNYFDITTAASPLWNVDLGAINAKMVLPTLMVIPEFIHPIMGGVALAGILAAILSTVGPVNFAVVTIATKDIYHGIINKSAVDKKIISTARKLVILVNLITIPLAIFSSGAILSMAYISYGIRAIGAIVIVLGIYKRGWISTDGVRFAFIGGTIAVIVNIIAKLAGWWKIEDTYVALAAAVVCIIIGNIYANQRKRSIKAKGISLREKRNA
;
A
#
# COMPACT_ATOMS: atom_id res chain seq x y z
N ALA A 1 17.80 23.34 -6.74
CA ALA A 1 16.98 24.47 -7.23
C ALA A 1 17.40 24.92 -8.64
N MET A 2 18.66 25.29 -8.86
CA MET A 2 19.14 25.84 -10.15
C MET A 2 19.00 24.88 -11.35
N LEU A 3 19.36 23.60 -11.18
CA LEU A 3 19.14 22.56 -12.21
C LEU A 3 17.66 22.33 -12.54
N GLY A 4 16.76 22.54 -11.58
CA GLY A 4 15.31 22.44 -11.82
C GLY A 4 14.76 23.62 -12.63
N LEU A 5 15.30 24.82 -12.39
CA LEU A 5 15.04 26.00 -13.23
C LEU A 5 15.61 25.84 -14.64
N LEU A 6 16.81 25.26 -14.75
CA LEU A 6 17.42 24.91 -16.03
C LEU A 6 16.59 23.86 -16.78
N ALA A 7 16.09 22.82 -16.11
CA ALA A 7 15.24 21.80 -16.76
C ALA A 7 13.93 22.39 -17.30
N LYS A 8 13.39 23.42 -16.63
CA LYS A 8 12.15 24.10 -17.05
C LYS A 8 12.30 24.82 -18.40
N THR A 9 13.52 25.11 -18.87
CA THR A 9 13.72 25.78 -20.17
C THR A 9 13.37 24.88 -21.36
N GLY A 10 13.29 23.56 -21.18
CA GLY A 10 12.78 22.63 -22.20
C GLY A 10 13.69 22.43 -23.42
N ASN A 11 14.91 22.97 -23.42
CA ASN A 11 15.79 23.01 -24.59
C ASN A 11 16.73 21.80 -24.76
N TYR A 12 16.54 20.71 -24.01
CA TYR A 12 17.51 19.61 -23.94
C TYR A 12 17.17 18.41 -24.82
N PHE A 13 15.90 18.20 -25.14
CA PHE A 13 15.45 17.13 -26.04
C PHE A 13 14.05 17.45 -26.57
N ASP A 14 13.75 16.97 -27.78
CA ASP A 14 12.42 17.11 -28.38
C ASP A 14 11.38 16.36 -27.53
N ILE A 15 10.24 16.99 -27.28
CA ILE A 15 9.09 16.48 -26.50
C ILE A 15 7.83 16.34 -27.36
N THR A 16 7.96 16.38 -28.68
CA THR A 16 6.84 16.37 -29.63
C THR A 16 6.99 15.31 -30.72
N THR A 17 8.23 14.96 -31.09
CA THR A 17 8.51 14.06 -32.22
C THR A 17 8.95 12.66 -31.77
N ALA A 18 8.76 11.65 -32.63
CA ALA A 18 9.27 10.29 -32.43
C ALA A 18 10.82 10.18 -32.37
N ALA A 19 11.54 11.25 -32.73
CA ALA A 19 12.99 11.37 -32.52
C ALA A 19 13.37 11.66 -31.05
N SER A 20 12.38 11.90 -30.18
CA SER A 20 12.60 12.13 -28.76
C SER A 20 13.25 10.91 -28.08
N PRO A 21 14.24 11.11 -27.19
CA PRO A 21 14.75 10.06 -26.32
C PRO A 21 13.70 9.57 -25.30
N LEU A 22 12.54 10.21 -25.23
CA LEU A 22 11.39 9.80 -24.41
C LEU A 22 10.35 9.00 -25.20
N TRP A 23 10.55 8.80 -26.50
CA TRP A 23 9.61 8.06 -27.33
C TRP A 23 9.58 6.59 -26.92
N ASN A 24 8.40 6.07 -26.63
CA ASN A 24 8.20 4.65 -26.38
C ASN A 24 7.53 4.01 -27.60
N VAL A 25 8.23 3.06 -28.22
CA VAL A 25 7.81 2.39 -29.46
C VAL A 25 6.54 1.55 -29.23
N ASP A 26 6.37 0.97 -28.04
CA ASP A 26 5.23 0.11 -27.70
C ASP A 26 3.95 0.91 -27.43
N LEU A 27 4.08 2.16 -26.96
CA LEU A 27 2.96 3.03 -26.58
C LEU A 27 2.59 4.04 -27.68
N GLY A 28 3.44 4.20 -28.71
CA GLY A 28 3.26 5.24 -29.74
C GLY A 28 3.16 6.65 -29.16
N ALA A 29 3.77 6.86 -27.99
CA ALA A 29 3.60 8.05 -27.16
C ALA A 29 4.84 8.34 -26.33
N ILE A 30 4.93 9.57 -25.83
CA ILE A 30 6.03 10.05 -25.01
C ILE A 30 5.89 9.52 -23.59
N ASN A 31 6.92 8.84 -23.11
CA ASN A 31 6.96 8.33 -21.75
C ASN A 31 7.48 9.40 -20.78
N ALA A 32 6.55 10.17 -20.21
CA ALA A 32 6.85 11.21 -19.23
C ALA A 32 7.62 10.70 -17.98
N LYS A 33 7.60 9.38 -17.69
CA LYS A 33 8.30 8.80 -16.53
C LYS A 33 9.83 8.77 -16.71
N MET A 34 10.31 8.81 -17.95
CA MET A 34 11.73 8.75 -18.28
C MET A 34 12.39 10.13 -18.29
N VAL A 35 11.63 11.22 -18.18
CA VAL A 35 12.15 12.60 -18.23
C VAL A 35 13.31 12.82 -17.26
N LEU A 36 13.13 12.44 -15.99
CA LEU A 36 14.15 12.66 -14.97
C LEU A 36 15.42 11.80 -15.19
N PRO A 37 15.32 10.47 -15.41
CA PRO A 37 16.49 9.67 -15.79
C PRO A 37 17.20 10.19 -17.03
N THR A 38 16.46 10.57 -18.07
CA THR A 38 17.02 11.07 -19.33
C THR A 38 17.78 12.37 -19.12
N LEU A 39 17.23 13.33 -18.35
CA LEU A 39 17.95 14.56 -18.00
C LEU A 39 19.30 14.30 -17.31
N MET A 40 19.37 13.29 -16.44
CA MET A 40 20.60 12.97 -15.70
C MET A 40 21.71 12.32 -16.55
N VAL A 41 21.40 11.92 -17.78
CA VAL A 41 22.37 11.32 -18.72
C VAL A 41 22.80 12.33 -19.80
N ILE A 42 22.08 13.43 -19.98
CA ILE A 42 22.35 14.45 -21.00
C ILE A 42 23.51 15.36 -20.57
N PRO A 43 24.64 15.35 -21.30
CA PRO A 43 25.81 16.17 -20.95
C PRO A 43 25.54 17.68 -20.99
N GLU A 44 24.62 18.13 -21.84
CA GLU A 44 24.20 19.54 -21.97
C GLU A 44 23.46 20.03 -20.73
N PHE A 45 22.87 19.11 -19.95
CA PHE A 45 22.13 19.43 -18.73
C PHE A 45 23.01 19.32 -17.48
N ILE A 46 23.81 18.25 -17.37
CA ILE A 46 24.65 17.99 -16.20
C ILE A 46 25.96 17.33 -16.59
N HIS A 47 27.05 17.66 -15.87
CA HIS A 47 28.34 17.01 -16.08
C HIS A 47 28.23 15.48 -15.91
N PRO A 48 28.78 14.65 -16.81
CA PRO A 48 28.56 13.19 -16.81
C PRO A 48 28.88 12.50 -15.48
N ILE A 49 29.95 12.95 -14.79
CA ILE A 49 30.31 12.42 -13.46
C ILE A 49 29.21 12.73 -12.42
N MET A 50 28.67 13.95 -12.43
CA MET A 50 27.61 14.36 -11.50
C MET A 50 26.28 13.67 -11.83
N GLY A 51 25.97 13.47 -13.12
CA GLY A 51 24.84 12.67 -13.57
C GLY A 51 24.93 11.22 -13.10
N GLY A 52 26.12 10.62 -13.22
CA GLY A 52 26.41 9.27 -12.70
C GLY A 52 26.24 9.17 -11.18
N VAL A 53 26.75 10.14 -10.41
CA VAL A 53 26.57 10.20 -8.95
C VAL A 53 25.09 10.38 -8.58
N ALA A 54 24.34 11.22 -9.32
CA ALA A 54 22.91 11.41 -9.09
C ALA A 54 22.11 10.12 -9.33
N LEU A 55 22.38 9.41 -10.42
CA LEU A 55 21.77 8.11 -10.72
C LEU A 55 22.13 7.04 -9.68
N ALA A 56 23.39 7.00 -9.25
CA ALA A 56 23.82 6.12 -8.15
C ALA A 56 23.07 6.43 -6.84
N GLY A 57 22.84 7.71 -6.55
CA GLY A 57 22.02 8.15 -5.40
C GLY A 57 20.56 7.70 -5.51
N ILE A 58 19.95 7.78 -6.69
CA ILE A 58 18.59 7.27 -6.93
C ILE A 58 18.54 5.75 -6.72
N LEU A 59 19.50 5.01 -7.26
CA LEU A 59 19.60 3.55 -7.07
C LEU A 59 19.78 3.19 -5.59
N ALA A 60 20.64 3.91 -4.88
CA ALA A 60 20.86 3.73 -3.45
C ALA A 60 19.57 4.01 -2.65
N ALA A 61 18.83 5.07 -2.98
CA ALA A 61 17.56 5.39 -2.34
C ALA A 61 16.50 4.29 -2.55
N ILE A 62 16.40 3.75 -3.76
CA ILE A 62 15.50 2.63 -4.09
C ILE A 62 15.87 1.40 -3.25
N LEU A 63 17.15 1.01 -3.22
CA LEU A 63 17.63 -0.14 -2.45
C LEU A 63 17.40 0.04 -0.94
N SER A 64 17.58 1.26 -0.43
CA SER A 64 17.31 1.61 0.97
C SER A 64 15.83 1.49 1.36
N THR A 65 14.92 1.51 0.39
CA THR A 65 13.47 1.37 0.61
C THR A 65 13.01 -0.08 0.42
N VAL A 66 13.43 -0.71 -0.68
CA VAL A 66 13.01 -2.08 -1.03
C VAL A 66 13.47 -3.09 0.01
N GLY A 67 14.69 -2.96 0.52
CA GLY A 67 15.24 -3.86 1.55
C GLY A 67 14.40 -3.92 2.82
N PRO A 68 14.16 -2.79 3.52
CA PRO A 68 13.31 -2.74 4.71
C PRO A 68 11.87 -3.16 4.45
N VAL A 69 11.27 -2.78 3.33
CA VAL A 69 9.89 -3.19 2.99
C VAL A 69 9.79 -4.70 2.81
N ASN A 70 10.73 -5.31 2.09
CA ASN A 70 10.78 -6.76 1.93
C ASN A 70 10.99 -7.47 3.28
N PHE A 71 11.90 -6.95 4.10
CA PHE A 71 12.13 -7.48 5.45
C PHE A 71 10.89 -7.39 6.35
N ALA A 72 10.13 -6.29 6.27
CA ALA A 72 8.88 -6.12 7.00
C ALA A 72 7.84 -7.16 6.58
N VAL A 73 7.65 -7.39 5.28
CA VAL A 73 6.72 -8.40 4.75
C VAL A 73 7.11 -9.80 5.22
N VAL A 74 8.39 -10.15 5.14
CA VAL A 74 8.90 -11.44 5.62
C VAL A 74 8.70 -11.60 7.12
N THR A 75 8.92 -10.54 7.89
CA THR A 75 8.74 -10.57 9.34
C THR A 75 7.28 -10.81 9.70
N ILE A 76 6.34 -10.12 9.04
CA ILE A 76 4.89 -10.33 9.22
C ILE A 76 4.53 -11.78 8.85
N ALA A 77 4.99 -12.27 7.68
CA ALA A 77 4.72 -13.64 7.25
C ALA A 77 5.29 -14.69 8.22
N THR A 78 6.45 -14.42 8.83
CA THR A 78 7.09 -15.38 9.74
C THR A 78 6.50 -15.30 11.15
N LYS A 79 6.37 -14.11 11.73
CA LYS A 79 5.93 -13.93 13.11
C LYS A 79 4.41 -14.01 13.25
N ASP A 80 3.67 -13.31 12.40
CA ASP A 80 2.22 -13.21 12.55
C ASP A 80 1.53 -14.45 11.98
N ILE A 81 1.98 -14.93 10.81
CA ILE A 81 1.36 -16.09 10.14
C ILE A 81 2.00 -17.40 10.58
N TYR A 82 3.30 -17.61 10.30
CA TYR A 82 3.94 -18.90 10.58
C TYR A 82 3.99 -19.20 12.08
N HIS A 83 4.49 -18.29 12.90
CA HIS A 83 4.56 -18.51 14.34
C HIS A 83 3.20 -18.27 15.02
N GLY A 84 2.52 -17.17 14.72
CA GLY A 84 1.25 -16.82 15.37
C GLY A 84 0.07 -17.75 15.07
N ILE A 85 -0.02 -18.32 13.86
CA ILE A 85 -1.17 -19.12 13.42
C ILE A 85 -0.80 -20.59 13.20
N ILE A 86 0.29 -20.89 12.48
CA ILE A 86 0.61 -22.25 12.02
C ILE A 86 1.37 -23.06 13.07
N ASN A 87 2.44 -22.50 13.66
CA ASN A 87 3.34 -23.19 14.57
C ASN A 87 3.76 -22.30 15.75
N LYS A 88 2.85 -22.19 16.72
CA LYS A 88 2.97 -21.37 17.93
C LYS A 88 4.11 -21.77 18.85
N SER A 89 4.59 -23.01 18.76
CA SER A 89 5.69 -23.53 19.59
C SER A 89 7.01 -23.64 18.82
N ALA A 90 7.14 -22.96 17.69
CA ALA A 90 8.38 -22.97 16.91
C ALA A 90 9.54 -22.32 17.69
N VAL A 91 10.67 -23.02 17.77
CA VAL A 91 11.93 -22.51 18.33
C VAL A 91 12.49 -21.40 17.43
N ASP A 92 13.10 -20.36 18.03
CA ASP A 92 13.65 -19.18 17.34
C ASP A 92 14.55 -19.52 16.13
N LYS A 93 15.40 -20.55 16.27
CA LYS A 93 16.26 -21.02 15.17
C LYS A 93 15.46 -21.43 13.93
N LYS A 94 14.28 -22.03 14.13
CA LYS A 94 13.38 -22.44 13.05
C LYS A 94 12.64 -21.24 12.46
N ILE A 95 12.26 -20.27 13.28
CA ILE A 95 11.67 -18.99 12.85
C ILE A 95 12.63 -18.24 11.91
N ILE A 96 13.90 -18.09 12.29
CA ILE A 96 14.92 -17.42 11.47
C ILE A 96 15.16 -18.16 10.15
N SER A 97 15.22 -19.50 10.20
CA SER A 97 15.39 -20.32 9.00
C SER A 97 14.20 -20.17 8.03
N THR A 98 12.97 -20.15 8.55
CA THR A 98 11.76 -19.91 7.76
C THR A 98 11.76 -18.51 7.16
N ALA A 99 12.13 -17.48 7.93
CA ALA A 99 12.24 -16.11 7.43
C ALA A 99 13.20 -16.02 6.24
N ARG A 100 14.39 -16.63 6.33
CA ARG A 100 15.37 -16.63 5.22
C ARG A 100 14.82 -17.27 3.95
N LYS A 101 14.05 -18.37 4.06
CA LYS A 101 13.39 -19.01 2.92
C LYS A 101 12.28 -18.13 2.34
N LEU A 102 11.50 -17.48 3.20
CA LEU A 102 10.44 -16.57 2.79
C LEU A 102 10.98 -15.33 2.06
N VAL A 103 12.14 -14.78 2.44
CA VAL A 103 12.79 -13.68 1.68
C VAL A 103 12.98 -14.08 0.21
N ILE A 104 13.52 -15.27 -0.04
CA ILE A 104 13.80 -15.75 -1.40
C ILE A 104 12.47 -15.93 -2.15
N LEU A 105 11.47 -16.54 -1.51
CA LEU A 105 10.16 -16.80 -2.10
C LEU A 105 9.40 -15.51 -2.44
N VAL A 106 9.42 -14.52 -1.56
CA VAL A 106 8.78 -13.21 -1.80
C VAL A 106 9.44 -12.50 -2.98
N ASN A 107 10.77 -12.50 -3.06
CA ASN A 107 11.49 -11.90 -4.18
C ASN A 107 11.22 -12.62 -5.50
N LEU A 108 11.11 -13.96 -5.47
CA LEU A 108 10.81 -14.77 -6.66
C LEU A 108 9.43 -14.42 -7.26
N ILE A 109 8.47 -14.01 -6.43
CA ILE A 109 7.15 -13.56 -6.90
C ILE A 109 7.17 -12.07 -7.28
N THR A 110 7.87 -11.25 -6.52
CA THR A 110 7.86 -9.79 -6.68
C THR A 110 8.59 -9.33 -7.94
N ILE A 111 9.74 -9.93 -8.28
CA ILE A 111 10.55 -9.52 -9.44
C ILE A 111 9.78 -9.70 -10.76
N PRO A 112 9.18 -10.87 -11.08
CA PRO A 112 8.37 -11.03 -12.29
C PRO A 112 7.17 -10.08 -12.33
N LEU A 113 6.50 -9.88 -11.20
CA LEU A 113 5.34 -8.99 -11.11
C LEU A 113 5.72 -7.52 -11.40
N ALA A 114 6.90 -7.09 -10.94
CA ALA A 114 7.43 -5.76 -11.20
C ALA A 114 7.76 -5.53 -12.68
N ILE A 115 8.29 -6.56 -13.37
CA ILE A 115 8.58 -6.49 -14.81
C ILE A 115 7.28 -6.33 -15.61
N PHE A 116 6.24 -7.10 -15.28
CA PHE A 116 4.95 -7.05 -15.99
C PHE A 116 4.16 -5.75 -15.71
N SER A 117 4.35 -5.13 -14.54
CA SER A 117 3.56 -3.96 -14.09
C SER A 117 4.27 -2.61 -14.29
N SER A 118 5.31 -2.54 -15.11
CA SER A 118 6.18 -1.36 -15.30
C SER A 118 5.44 -0.06 -15.65
N GLY A 119 4.29 -0.15 -16.32
CA GLY A 119 3.45 1.01 -16.67
C GLY A 119 2.57 1.56 -15.53
N ALA A 120 2.23 0.76 -14.53
CA ALA A 120 1.16 1.06 -13.57
C ALA A 120 1.64 1.36 -12.13
N ILE A 121 2.94 1.62 -11.95
CA ILE A 121 3.60 1.78 -10.65
C ILE A 121 2.84 2.73 -9.70
N LEU A 122 2.46 3.91 -10.20
CA LEU A 122 1.77 4.93 -9.40
C LEU A 122 0.36 4.47 -8.99
N SER A 123 -0.38 3.86 -9.91
CA SER A 123 -1.71 3.30 -9.64
C SER A 123 -1.65 2.20 -8.59
N MET A 124 -0.67 1.30 -8.70
CA MET A 124 -0.44 0.24 -7.71
C MET A 124 -0.06 0.81 -6.34
N ALA A 125 0.73 1.88 -6.30
CA ALA A 125 1.05 2.57 -5.06
C ALA A 125 -0.20 3.15 -4.38
N TYR A 126 -1.08 3.83 -5.14
CA TYR A 126 -2.33 4.38 -4.59
C TYR A 126 -3.28 3.33 -4.05
N ILE A 127 -3.45 2.20 -4.74
CA ILE A 127 -4.24 1.06 -4.22
C ILE A 127 -3.66 0.59 -2.87
N SER A 128 -2.34 0.47 -2.81
CA SER A 128 -1.63 0.04 -1.60
C SER A 128 -1.78 1.05 -0.45
N TYR A 129 -1.79 2.36 -0.74
CA TYR A 129 -2.04 3.41 0.24
C TYR A 129 -3.48 3.41 0.73
N GLY A 130 -4.46 3.22 -0.16
CA GLY A 130 -5.87 3.11 0.24
C GLY A 130 -6.10 1.98 1.25
N ILE A 131 -5.54 0.79 1.00
CA ILE A 131 -5.65 -0.33 1.94
C ILE A 131 -4.98 -0.01 3.28
N ARG A 132 -3.78 0.61 3.27
CA ARG A 132 -3.08 1.00 4.51
C ARG A 132 -3.82 2.10 5.28
N ALA A 133 -4.52 2.99 4.60
CA ALA A 133 -5.29 4.07 5.22
C ALA A 133 -6.40 3.53 6.15
N ILE A 134 -6.98 2.37 5.83
CA ILE A 134 -7.95 1.67 6.68
C ILE A 134 -7.32 1.34 8.04
N GLY A 135 -6.11 0.79 8.03
CA GLY A 135 -5.37 0.51 9.26
C GLY A 135 -5.01 1.78 10.03
N ALA A 136 -4.58 2.84 9.31
CA ALA A 136 -4.23 4.11 9.91
C ALA A 136 -5.41 4.73 10.68
N ILE A 137 -6.61 4.79 10.09
CA ILE A 137 -7.79 5.37 10.77
C ILE A 137 -8.22 4.53 11.98
N VAL A 138 -8.13 3.19 11.87
CA VAL A 138 -8.42 2.29 13.00
C VAL A 138 -7.45 2.55 14.16
N ILE A 139 -6.16 2.70 13.89
CA ILE A 139 -5.14 2.96 14.92
C ILE A 139 -5.35 4.34 15.54
N VAL A 140 -5.56 5.38 14.73
CA VAL A 140 -5.81 6.75 15.22
C VAL A 140 -7.04 6.78 16.12
N LEU A 141 -8.16 6.18 15.70
CA LEU A 141 -9.37 6.12 16.52
C LEU A 141 -9.17 5.25 17.77
N GLY A 142 -8.42 4.16 17.68
CA GLY A 142 -8.10 3.31 18.82
C GLY A 142 -7.29 4.02 19.91
N ILE A 143 -6.36 4.89 19.52
CA ILE A 143 -5.52 5.67 20.44
C ILE A 143 -6.30 6.86 21.01
N TYR A 144 -6.91 7.70 20.16
CA TYR A 144 -7.50 8.98 20.58
C TYR A 144 -8.94 8.85 21.12
N LYS A 145 -9.69 7.83 20.74
CA LYS A 145 -11.09 7.59 21.17
C LYS A 145 -11.19 6.24 21.89
N ARG A 146 -10.38 6.08 22.95
CA ARG A 146 -10.31 4.83 23.73
C ARG A 146 -11.71 4.40 24.21
N GLY A 147 -12.09 3.18 23.86
CA GLY A 147 -13.38 2.58 24.22
C GLY A 147 -14.53 2.86 23.26
N TRP A 148 -14.36 3.76 22.28
CA TRP A 148 -15.35 3.96 21.23
C TRP A 148 -15.27 2.90 20.14
N ILE A 149 -14.07 2.45 19.77
CA ILE A 149 -13.91 1.45 18.70
C ILE A 149 -14.18 0.03 19.22
N SER A 150 -15.05 -0.71 18.55
CA SER A 150 -15.33 -2.12 18.85
C SER A 150 -14.52 -3.06 17.95
N THR A 151 -14.27 -4.28 18.41
CA THR A 151 -13.60 -5.33 17.59
C THR A 151 -14.37 -5.62 16.31
N ASP A 152 -15.71 -5.57 16.36
CA ASP A 152 -16.56 -5.78 15.19
C ASP A 152 -16.48 -4.57 14.23
N GLY A 153 -16.36 -3.34 14.74
CA GLY A 153 -16.10 -2.13 13.96
C GLY A 153 -14.78 -2.22 13.19
N VAL A 154 -13.71 -2.68 13.83
CA VAL A 154 -12.41 -2.90 13.15
C VAL A 154 -12.53 -3.96 12.05
N ARG A 155 -13.19 -5.09 12.33
CA ARG A 155 -13.40 -6.15 11.35
C ARG A 155 -14.17 -5.66 10.13
N PHE A 156 -15.27 -4.93 10.35
CA PHE A 156 -16.06 -4.36 9.27
C PHE A 156 -15.28 -3.30 8.49
N ALA A 157 -14.43 -2.50 9.15
CA ALA A 157 -13.56 -1.54 8.47
C ALA A 157 -12.63 -2.22 7.47
N PHE A 158 -11.93 -3.28 7.90
CA PHE A 158 -11.00 -4.01 7.03
C PHE A 158 -11.72 -4.75 5.91
N ILE A 159 -12.82 -5.44 6.20
CA ILE A 159 -13.59 -6.18 5.19
C ILE A 159 -14.26 -5.22 4.21
N GLY A 160 -15.06 -4.27 4.73
CA GLY A 160 -15.81 -3.33 3.92
C GLY A 160 -14.93 -2.34 3.16
N GLY A 161 -13.86 -1.82 3.79
CA GLY A 161 -12.89 -0.95 3.13
C GLY A 161 -12.13 -1.66 2.00
N THR A 162 -11.72 -2.92 2.20
CA THR A 162 -11.05 -3.69 1.13
C THR A 162 -12.00 -3.97 -0.02
N ILE A 163 -13.24 -4.35 0.26
CA ILE A 163 -14.26 -4.55 -0.78
C ILE A 163 -14.51 -3.26 -1.55
N ALA A 164 -14.62 -2.11 -0.86
CA ALA A 164 -14.82 -0.82 -1.50
C ALA A 164 -13.67 -0.44 -2.45
N VAL A 165 -12.42 -0.73 -2.08
CA VAL A 165 -11.26 -0.53 -2.97
C VAL A 165 -11.35 -1.42 -4.20
N ILE A 166 -11.68 -2.71 -4.03
CA ILE A 166 -11.82 -3.64 -5.16
C ILE A 166 -12.94 -3.19 -6.10
N VAL A 167 -14.09 -2.79 -5.56
CA VAL A 167 -15.21 -2.26 -6.35
C VAL A 167 -14.80 -0.98 -7.09
N ASN A 168 -14.02 -0.09 -6.46
CA ASN A 168 -13.54 1.13 -7.12
C ASN A 168 -12.60 0.81 -8.29
N ILE A 169 -11.72 -0.20 -8.15
CA ILE A 169 -10.85 -0.65 -9.24
C ILE A 169 -11.69 -1.16 -10.42
N ILE A 170 -12.73 -1.95 -10.14
CA ILE A 170 -13.64 -2.46 -11.17
C ILE A 170 -14.42 -1.32 -11.83
N ALA A 171 -14.92 -0.36 -11.04
CA ALA A 171 -15.66 0.79 -11.54
C ALA A 171 -14.78 1.73 -12.40
N LYS A 172 -13.51 1.89 -12.05
CA LYS A 172 -12.51 2.61 -12.88
C LYS A 172 -12.28 1.91 -14.21
N LEU A 173 -12.18 0.58 -14.20
CA LEU A 173 -12.03 -0.21 -15.41
C LEU A 173 -13.28 -0.12 -16.30
N ALA A 174 -14.47 -0.06 -15.69
CA ALA A 174 -15.75 0.11 -16.37
C ALA A 174 -16.03 1.56 -16.84
N GLY A 175 -15.18 2.53 -16.47
CA GLY A 175 -15.28 3.93 -16.91
C GLY A 175 -16.36 4.75 -16.20
N TRP A 176 -16.89 4.30 -15.08
CA TRP A 176 -18.02 4.97 -14.40
C TRP A 176 -17.59 6.26 -13.69
N TRP A 177 -16.52 6.20 -12.88
CA TRP A 177 -15.93 7.37 -12.21
C TRP A 177 -14.44 7.18 -11.93
N LYS A 178 -13.71 8.30 -11.74
CA LYS A 178 -12.26 8.33 -11.48
C LYS A 178 -11.95 8.90 -10.09
N ILE A 179 -12.51 8.29 -9.05
CA ILE A 179 -12.24 8.68 -7.65
C ILE A 179 -10.95 7.98 -7.20
N GLU A 180 -10.06 8.72 -6.53
CA GLU A 180 -8.79 8.16 -6.03
C GLU A 180 -9.04 7.11 -4.93
N ASP A 181 -8.25 6.03 -4.95
CA ASP A 181 -8.53 4.82 -4.15
C ASP A 181 -8.43 5.06 -2.65
N THR A 182 -7.58 6.01 -2.24
CA THR A 182 -7.36 6.34 -0.83
C THR A 182 -8.58 6.99 -0.21
N TYR A 183 -9.23 7.92 -0.93
CA TYR A 183 -10.47 8.55 -0.44
C TYR A 183 -11.61 7.53 -0.29
N VAL A 184 -11.78 6.64 -1.27
CA VAL A 184 -12.83 5.60 -1.21
C VAL A 184 -12.58 4.65 -0.05
N ALA A 185 -11.34 4.19 0.12
CA ALA A 185 -10.96 3.29 1.21
C ALA A 185 -11.22 3.92 2.58
N LEU A 186 -10.82 5.19 2.76
CA LEU A 186 -10.98 5.91 4.01
C LEU A 186 -12.46 6.17 4.35
N ALA A 187 -13.23 6.65 3.37
CA ALA A 187 -14.66 6.91 3.56
C ALA A 187 -15.42 5.64 3.91
N ALA A 188 -15.17 4.55 3.16
CA ALA A 188 -15.77 3.25 3.44
C ALA A 188 -15.37 2.72 4.81
N ALA A 189 -14.09 2.84 5.19
CA ALA A 189 -13.62 2.42 6.51
C ALA A 189 -14.34 3.16 7.64
N VAL A 190 -14.48 4.48 7.56
CA VAL A 190 -15.19 5.27 8.58
C VAL A 190 -16.65 4.84 8.71
N VAL A 191 -17.35 4.68 7.58
CA VAL A 191 -18.76 4.22 7.57
C VAL A 191 -18.87 2.84 8.19
N CYS A 192 -18.02 1.89 7.80
CA CYS A 192 -18.02 0.53 8.35
C CYS A 192 -17.67 0.49 9.85
N ILE A 193 -16.78 1.36 10.33
CA ILE A 193 -16.48 1.49 11.76
C ILE A 193 -17.73 1.93 12.53
N ILE A 194 -18.43 2.95 12.04
CA ILE A 194 -19.65 3.47 12.69
C ILE A 194 -20.71 2.37 12.76
N ILE A 195 -20.98 1.69 11.64
CA ILE A 195 -21.95 0.60 11.57
C ILE A 195 -21.58 -0.54 12.53
N GLY A 196 -20.31 -0.98 12.52
CA GLY A 196 -19.87 -2.06 13.39
C GLY A 196 -19.85 -1.69 14.87
N ASN A 197 -19.66 -0.41 15.19
CA ASN A 197 -19.76 0.05 16.57
C ASN A 197 -21.20 0.04 17.09
N ILE A 198 -22.15 0.50 16.26
CA ILE A 198 -23.59 0.43 16.58
C ILE A 198 -24.02 -1.02 16.79
N TYR A 199 -23.63 -1.91 15.87
CA TYR A 199 -23.93 -3.34 15.95
C TYR A 199 -23.34 -3.98 17.22
N ALA A 200 -22.10 -3.67 17.58
CA ALA A 200 -21.47 -4.17 18.79
C ALA A 200 -22.19 -3.70 20.07
N ASN A 201 -22.63 -2.44 20.12
CA ASN A 201 -23.39 -1.92 21.26
C ASN A 201 -24.77 -2.58 21.41
N GLN A 202 -25.46 -2.86 20.31
CA GLN A 202 -26.71 -3.63 20.33
C GLN A 202 -26.50 -5.06 20.84
N ARG A 203 -25.44 -5.73 20.37
CA ARG A 203 -25.07 -7.08 20.82
C ARG A 203 -24.79 -7.13 22.33
N LYS A 204 -24.02 -6.17 22.86
CA LYS A 204 -23.75 -6.06 24.31
C LYS A 204 -25.04 -5.91 25.13
N ARG A 205 -26.00 -5.09 24.66
CA ARG A 205 -27.30 -4.90 25.32
C ARG A 205 -28.14 -6.17 25.33
N SER A 206 -28.20 -6.88 24.21
CA SER A 206 -28.96 -8.15 24.09
C SER A 206 -28.41 -9.25 25.00
N ILE A 207 -27.09 -9.41 25.07
CA ILE A 207 -26.44 -10.40 25.97
C ILE A 207 -26.75 -10.07 27.44
N LYS A 208 -26.68 -8.79 27.82
CA LYS A 208 -26.99 -8.37 29.20
C LYS A 208 -28.45 -8.65 29.56
N ALA A 209 -29.39 -8.38 28.65
CA ALA A 209 -30.81 -8.68 28.85
C ALA A 209 -31.08 -10.19 29.04
N LYS A 210 -30.45 -11.04 28.22
CA LYS A 210 -30.58 -12.51 28.32
C LYS A 210 -29.95 -13.06 29.60
N GLY A 211 -28.85 -12.48 30.06
CA GLY A 211 -28.22 -12.85 31.33
C GLY A 211 -29.07 -12.51 32.57
N ILE A 212 -29.81 -11.39 32.52
CA ILE A 212 -30.72 -10.99 33.61
C ILE A 212 -31.91 -11.96 33.67
N SER A 213 -32.55 -12.29 32.55
CA SER A 213 -33.70 -13.19 32.53
C SER A 213 -33.35 -14.62 33.01
N LEU A 214 -32.13 -15.09 32.74
CA LEU A 214 -31.67 -16.40 33.22
C LEU A 214 -31.38 -16.42 34.72
N ARG A 215 -30.97 -15.29 35.31
CA ARG A 215 -30.80 -15.16 36.77
C ARG A 215 -32.14 -15.10 37.48
N GLU A 216 -33.11 -14.37 36.95
CA GLU A 216 -34.48 -14.34 37.49
C GLU A 216 -35.12 -15.73 37.48
N LYS A 217 -34.99 -16.47 36.37
CA LYS A 217 -35.47 -17.86 36.27
C LYS A 217 -34.78 -18.86 37.20
N ARG A 218 -33.60 -18.54 37.73
CA ARG A 218 -32.86 -19.42 38.66
C ARG A 218 -33.15 -19.09 40.12
N ASN A 219 -33.65 -17.90 40.40
CA ASN A 219 -33.98 -17.42 41.73
C ASN A 219 -35.49 -17.52 42.05
N ALA A 220 -36.30 -17.89 41.06
CA ALA A 220 -37.70 -18.28 41.19
C ALA A 220 -37.81 -19.81 41.19
#